data_AF-A0A935SS12-F1
#
_entry.id   AF-A0A935SS12-F1
#
_cell.length_a   1.000
_cell.length_b   1.000
_cell.length_c   1.000
_cell.angle_alpha   90.00
_cell.angle_beta   90.00
_cell.angle_gamma   90.00
#
_symmetry.space_group_name_H-M   'P 1'
#
loop_
_entity.id
_entity.type
_entity.pdbx_description
1 polymer ?
#
loop_
_entity_poly.entity_id
_entity_poly.type
_entity_poly.pdbx_seq_one_letter_code
_entity_poly.pdbx_strand_id
1 'polypeptide(L)'
;MSINKGNTLRCIAGALLLFFFISVKGQTQSELLKAQEFLSSGNALLQKGKLEEAIAAFNEVVAILPKMPIGYINRGVAYAANSRFAEALADADRVLS
;
A
#
# COMPACT_ATOMS: atom_id res chain seq x y z
N MET A 1 50.31 11.80 -20.60
CA MET A 1 49.35 10.82 -20.05
C MET A 1 47.95 11.38 -20.25
N SER A 2 47.34 11.15 -21.42
CA SER A 2 46.05 11.76 -21.79
C SER A 2 44.91 10.98 -21.16
N ILE A 3 44.30 11.56 -20.12
CA ILE A 3 43.05 11.04 -19.56
C ILE A 3 41.95 11.29 -20.59
N ASN A 4 41.42 10.21 -21.16
CA ASN A 4 40.35 10.23 -22.16
C ASN A 4 39.04 10.74 -21.53
N LYS A 5 38.83 12.06 -21.59
CA LYS A 5 37.66 12.77 -21.01
C LYS A 5 36.31 12.15 -21.41
N GLY A 6 36.24 11.51 -22.59
CA GLY A 6 35.04 10.84 -23.09
C GLY A 6 34.69 9.55 -22.36
N ASN A 7 35.67 8.80 -21.83
CA ASN A 7 35.40 7.60 -21.03
C ASN A 7 35.01 7.96 -19.59
N THR A 8 35.60 9.01 -19.03
CA THR A 8 35.27 9.45 -17.68
C THR A 8 33.82 9.90 -17.58
N LEU A 9 33.33 10.70 -18.54
CA LEU A 9 31.94 11.20 -18.57
C LEU A 9 30.89 10.09 -18.70
N ARG A 10 31.19 9.01 -19.44
CA ARG A 10 30.32 7.83 -19.57
C ARG A 10 30.20 7.04 -18.26
N CYS A 11 31.28 6.95 -17.46
CA CYS A 11 31.25 6.30 -16.16
C CYS A 11 30.44 7.08 -15.11
N ILE A 12 30.52 8.41 -15.08
CA ILE A 12 29.76 9.23 -14.12
C ILE A 12 28.27 9.28 -14.49
N ALA A 13 27.94 9.37 -15.79
CA ALA A 13 26.56 9.36 -16.27
C ALA A 13 25.85 8.01 -16.01
N GLY A 14 26.57 6.89 -16.19
CA GLY A 14 26.07 5.56 -15.84
C GLY A 14 25.88 5.37 -14.33
N ALA A 15 26.77 5.94 -13.52
CA ALA A 15 26.68 5.88 -12.06
C ALA A 15 25.52 6.74 -11.49
N LEU A 16 25.23 7.92 -12.08
CA LEU A 16 24.12 8.79 -11.63
C LEU A 16 22.73 8.23 -11.99
N LEU A 17 22.59 7.53 -13.12
CA LEU A 17 21.34 6.86 -13.50
C LEU A 17 21.02 5.64 -12.62
N LEU A 18 22.03 4.96 -12.07
CA LEU A 18 21.86 3.83 -11.16
C LEU A 18 21.37 4.24 -9.77
N PHE A 19 21.64 5.47 -9.33
CA PHE A 19 21.18 5.98 -8.02
C PHE A 19 19.70 6.38 -7.99
N PHE A 20 19.10 6.71 -9.14
CA PHE A 20 17.70 7.15 -9.19
C PHE A 20 16.70 6.00 -8.99
N PHE A 21 17.10 4.75 -9.26
CA PHE A 21 16.22 3.58 -9.16
C PHE A 21 16.22 2.87 -7.80
N ILE A 22 17.17 3.16 -6.91
CA ILE A 22 17.33 2.40 -5.65
C ILE A 22 16.40 2.91 -4.53
N SER A 23 15.85 4.12 -4.65
CA SER A 23 15.15 4.77 -3.52
C SER A 23 13.62 4.80 -3.59
N VAL A 24 12.99 4.37 -4.68
CA VAL A 24 11.52 4.27 -4.73
C VAL A 24 11.12 2.87 -4.21
N LYS A 25 11.12 2.69 -2.89
CA LYS A 25 10.21 1.71 -2.25
C LYS A 25 8.77 2.25 -2.29
N GLY A 26 8.34 2.68 -3.46
CA GLY A 26 6.98 3.12 -3.75
C GLY A 26 6.22 1.92 -4.27
N GLN A 27 5.04 1.66 -3.70
CA GLN A 27 4.13 0.65 -4.23
C GLN A 27 4.02 0.82 -5.74
N THR A 28 4.22 -0.28 -6.44
CA THR A 28 4.15 -0.30 -7.89
C THR A 28 2.74 0.04 -8.35
N GLN A 29 2.61 0.60 -9.55
CA GLN A 29 1.29 0.92 -10.12
C GLN A 29 0.36 -0.30 -10.15
N SER A 30 0.92 -1.50 -10.33
CA SER A 30 0.17 -2.76 -10.30
C SER A 30 -0.36 -3.10 -8.89
N GLU A 31 0.45 -2.89 -7.85
CA GLU A 31 0.02 -3.11 -6.46
C GLU A 31 -1.09 -2.14 -6.05
N LEU A 32 -0.99 -0.87 -6.46
CA LEU A 32 -2.05 0.11 -6.19
C LEU A 32 -3.37 -0.28 -6.85
N LEU A 33 -3.34 -0.76 -8.09
CA LEU A 33 -4.53 -1.26 -8.78
C LEU A 33 -5.14 -2.45 -8.03
N LYS A 34 -4.31 -3.41 -7.62
CA LYS A 34 -4.76 -4.58 -6.84
C LYS A 34 -5.40 -4.17 -5.51
N ALA A 35 -4.83 -3.20 -4.80
CA ALA A 35 -5.42 -2.67 -3.58
C ALA A 35 -6.76 -1.97 -3.83
N GLN A 36 -6.92 -1.26 -4.96
CA GLN A 36 -8.18 -0.64 -5.35
C GLN A 36 -9.27 -1.67 -5.67
N GLU A 37 -8.91 -2.78 -6.31
CA GLU A 37 -9.83 -3.91 -6.53
C GLU A 37 -10.31 -4.52 -5.21
N PHE A 38 -9.39 -4.77 -4.28
CA PHE A 38 -9.75 -5.26 -2.94
C PHE A 38 -10.62 -4.28 -2.16
N LEU A 39 -10.33 -2.97 -2.22
CA LEU A 39 -11.17 -1.93 -1.62
C LEU A 39 -12.60 -1.97 -2.19
N SER A 40 -12.72 -2.05 -3.51
CA SER A 40 -14.02 -2.06 -4.20
C SER A 40 -14.81 -3.32 -3.87
N SER A 41 -14.14 -4.48 -3.87
CA SER A 41 -14.70 -5.77 -3.47
C SER A 41 -15.15 -5.76 -2.01
N GLY A 42 -14.29 -5.31 -1.08
CA GLY A 42 -14.59 -5.22 0.34
C GLY A 42 -15.81 -4.32 0.62
N ASN A 43 -15.91 -3.18 -0.06
CA ASN A 43 -17.07 -2.29 0.05
C ASN A 43 -18.37 -2.95 -0.45
N ALA A 44 -18.30 -3.73 -1.53
CA ALA A 44 -19.45 -4.46 -2.06
C ALA A 44 -19.87 -5.61 -1.12
N LEU A 45 -18.90 -6.29 -0.49
CA LEU A 45 -19.15 -7.34 0.50
C LEU A 45 -19.77 -6.78 1.78
N LEU A 46 -19.27 -5.63 2.24
CA LEU A 46 -19.82 -4.90 3.39
C LEU A 46 -21.29 -4.52 3.17
N GLN A 47 -21.62 -3.97 1.99
CA GLN A 47 -23.00 -3.63 1.62
C GLN A 47 -23.92 -4.87 1.56
N LYS A 48 -23.36 -6.04 1.27
CA LYS A 48 -24.10 -7.32 1.26
C LYS A 48 -24.16 -8.00 2.63
N GLY A 49 -23.60 -7.40 3.69
CA GLY A 49 -23.52 -7.99 5.02
C GLY A 49 -22.56 -9.18 5.12
N LYS A 50 -21.67 -9.37 4.13
CA LYS A 50 -20.65 -10.42 4.11
C LYS A 50 -19.40 -9.93 4.84
N LEU A 51 -19.51 -9.82 6.16
CA LEU A 51 -18.58 -9.04 6.97
C LEU A 51 -17.19 -9.66 7.07
N GLU A 52 -17.08 -10.98 7.25
CA GLU A 52 -15.78 -11.65 7.33
C GLU A 52 -15.05 -11.62 5.98
N GLU A 53 -15.76 -11.78 4.85
CA GLU A 53 -15.14 -11.62 3.54
C GLU A 53 -14.72 -10.17 3.26
N ALA A 54 -15.49 -9.19 3.73
CA ALA A 54 -15.11 -7.77 3.64
C ALA A 54 -13.83 -7.49 4.45
N ILE A 55 -13.75 -8.00 5.68
CA ILE A 55 -12.54 -7.92 6.53
C ILE A 55 -11.34 -8.54 5.80
N ALA A 56 -11.50 -9.73 5.21
CA ALA A 56 -10.45 -10.38 4.45
C ALA A 56 -9.98 -9.54 3.26
N ALA A 57 -10.90 -8.92 2.51
CA ALA A 57 -10.54 -8.01 1.42
C ALA A 57 -9.76 -6.78 1.93
N PHE A 58 -10.18 -6.17 3.04
CA PHE A 58 -9.45 -5.02 3.60
C PHE A 58 -8.11 -5.40 4.24
N ASN A 59 -7.92 -6.65 4.70
CA ASN A 59 -6.60 -7.14 5.11
C ASN A 59 -5.60 -7.09 3.97
N GLU A 60 -6.01 -7.46 2.75
CA GLU A 60 -5.15 -7.35 1.56
C GLU A 60 -4.79 -5.90 1.25
N VAL A 61 -5.74 -4.96 1.43
CA VAL A 61 -5.48 -3.52 1.26
C VAL A 61 -4.42 -3.05 2.25
N VAL A 62 -4.53 -3.45 3.52
CA VAL A 62 -3.54 -3.10 4.57
C VAL A 62 -2.18 -3.74 4.29
N ALA A 63 -2.15 -4.95 3.77
CA ALA A 63 -0.90 -5.64 3.41
C ALA A 63 -0.16 -4.92 2.26
N ILE A 64 -0.91 -4.48 1.24
CA ILE A 64 -0.34 -3.78 0.08
C ILE A 64 -0.01 -2.33 0.43
N LEU A 65 -0.93 -1.64 1.12
CA LEU A 65 -0.88 -0.23 1.47
C LEU A 65 -0.80 0.02 2.99
N PRO A 66 0.26 -0.45 3.69
CA PRO A 66 0.30 -0.42 5.15
C PRO A 66 0.39 0.98 5.75
N LYS A 67 0.73 1.99 4.94
CA LYS A 67 0.81 3.41 5.32
C LYS A 67 -0.44 4.20 4.93
N MET A 68 -1.38 3.60 4.20
CA MET A 68 -2.60 4.29 3.78
C MET A 68 -3.72 4.04 4.76
N PRO A 69 -4.31 5.09 5.35
CA PRO A 69 -5.38 4.95 6.34
C PRO A 69 -6.61 4.21 5.82
N ILE A 70 -6.90 4.30 4.51
CA ILE A 70 -8.15 3.80 3.93
C ILE A 70 -8.41 2.30 4.18
N GLY A 71 -7.36 1.48 4.19
CA GLY A 71 -7.49 0.04 4.48
C GLY A 71 -7.92 -0.20 5.92
N TYR A 72 -7.30 0.49 6.87
CA TYR A 72 -7.63 0.39 8.30
C TYR A 72 -9.01 0.98 8.60
N ILE A 73 -9.37 2.12 7.98
CA ILE A 73 -10.70 2.74 8.15
C ILE A 73 -11.79 1.75 7.73
N ASN A 74 -11.71 1.20 6.52
CA ASN A 74 -12.74 0.32 6.00
C ASN A 74 -12.78 -1.01 6.74
N ARG A 75 -11.63 -1.54 7.15
CA ARG A 75 -11.56 -2.75 7.99
C ARG A 75 -12.15 -2.51 9.38
N GLY A 76 -11.88 -1.35 9.99
CA GLY A 76 -12.48 -0.95 11.26
C GLY A 76 -14.00 -0.85 11.20
N VAL A 77 -14.54 -0.29 10.11
CA VAL A 77 -16.00 -0.29 9.85
C VAL A 77 -16.54 -1.72 9.73
N ALA A 78 -15.85 -2.59 9.00
CA ALA A 78 -16.25 -4.00 8.85
C ALA A 78 -16.21 -4.77 10.17
N TYR A 79 -15.18 -4.55 11.00
CA TYR A 79 -15.09 -5.11 12.34
C TYR A 79 -16.23 -4.61 13.24
N ALA A 80 -16.52 -3.31 13.24
CA ALA A 80 -17.60 -2.74 14.02
C ALA A 80 -18.98 -3.30 13.59
N ALA A 81 -19.22 -3.41 12.29
CA ALA A 81 -20.42 -4.05 11.76
C ALA A 81 -20.54 -5.52 12.20
N ASN A 82 -19.41 -6.20 12.40
CA ASN A 82 -19.34 -7.59 12.85
C ASN A 82 -19.26 -7.72 14.38
N SER A 83 -19.57 -6.65 15.13
CA SER A 83 -19.50 -6.59 16.60
C SER A 83 -18.10 -6.86 17.20
N ARG A 84 -17.05 -6.75 16.39
CA ARG A 84 -15.64 -6.92 16.78
C ARG A 84 -15.02 -5.58 17.16
N PHE A 85 -15.54 -4.99 18.23
CA PHE A 85 -15.23 -3.61 18.60
C PHE A 85 -13.78 -3.38 19.03
N ALA A 86 -13.13 -4.39 19.63
CA ALA A 86 -11.74 -4.29 20.04
C ALA A 86 -10.81 -4.12 18.83
N GLU A 87 -11.02 -4.91 17.77
CA GLU A 87 -10.27 -4.80 16.54
C GLU A 87 -10.57 -3.50 15.78
N ALA A 88 -11.83 -3.05 15.79
CA ALA A 88 -12.22 -1.76 15.20
C ALA A 88 -11.51 -0.57 15.89
N LEU A 89 -11.42 -0.59 17.22
CA LEU A 89 -10.69 0.43 17.98
C LEU A 89 -9.18 0.37 17.70
N ALA A 90 -8.59 -0.83 17.61
CA ALA A 90 -7.18 -0.98 17.27
C ALA A 90 -6.85 -0.39 15.88
N ASP A 91 -7.73 -0.58 14.89
CA ASP A 91 -7.59 0.03 13.57
C ASP A 91 -7.78 1.55 13.60
N ALA A 92 -8.69 2.06 14.43
CA ALA A 92 -8.87 3.51 14.62
C ALA A 92 -7.64 4.16 15.26
N ASP A 93 -7.07 3.54 16.29
CA ASP A 93 -5.83 4.00 16.95
C ASP A 93 -4.68 4.05 15.95
N ARG A 94 -4.59 3.06 15.05
CA ARG A 94 -3.56 3.02 14.01
C ARG A 94 -3.67 4.17 13.00
N VAL A 95 -4.88 4.69 12.78
CA VAL A 95 -5.13 5.81 11.87
C VAL A 95 -4.86 7.16 12.54
N LEU A 96 -5.03 7.24 13.87
CA LEU A 96 -4.88 8.47 14.65
C LEU A 96 -3.47 8.68 15.22
N SER A 97 -2.66 7.62 15.33
CA SER A 97 -1.26 7.66 15.77
C SER A 97 -0.31 8.21 14.71
#